data_AF-A0A1H8W974-F1
#
_entry.id   AF-A0A1H8W974-F1
#
_cell.length_a   1.000
_cell.length_b   1.000
_cell.length_c   1.000
_cell.angle_alpha   90.00
_cell.angle_beta   90.00
_cell.angle_gamma   90.00
#
_symmetry.space_group_name_H-M   'P 1'
#
loop_
_entity.id
_entity.type
_entity.pdbx_description
1 polymer ?
#
loop_
_entity_poly.entity_id
_entity_poly.type
_entity_poly.pdbx_seq_one_letter_code
_entity_poly.pdbx_strand_id
1 'polypeptide(L)' 'MPECQNCGSTVTKQYVRVFALPSQDSVRCCPNCDRIREGTSVRDARSSTGT' A
#
# COMPACT_ATOMS: atom_id res chain seq x y z
N MET A 1 10.59 10.99 -1.37
CA MET A 1 9.18 10.97 -1.84
C MET A 1 8.39 10.12 -0.87
N PRO A 2 7.08 10.33 -0.68
CA PRO A 2 6.30 9.45 0.19
C PRO A 2 6.25 8.03 -0.36
N GLU A 3 6.12 7.04 0.53
CA GLU A 3 6.16 5.62 0.21
C GLU A 3 4.90 4.92 0.72
N CYS A 4 4.48 3.87 0.04
CA CYS A 4 3.35 3.07 0.48
C CYS A 4 3.71 2.23 1.72
N GLN A 5 2.93 2.35 2.80
CA GLN A 5 3.13 1.58 4.05
C GLN A 5 2.72 0.09 3.96
N ASN A 6 2.52 -0.43 2.75
CA ASN A 6 2.17 -1.83 2.50
C ASN A 6 3.22 -2.49 1.59
N CYS A 7 3.40 -1.98 0.37
CA CYS A 7 4.35 -2.55 -0.58
C CYS A 7 5.69 -1.81 -0.68
N GLY A 8 5.86 -0.65 -0.04
CA GLY A 8 7.09 0.15 -0.10
C GLY A 8 7.27 0.95 -1.40
N SER A 9 6.35 0.81 -2.35
CA SER A 9 6.41 1.55 -3.62
C SER A 9 6.32 3.05 -3.42
N THR A 10 7.09 3.80 -4.19
CA THR A 10 7.05 5.26 -4.22
C THR A 10 5.69 5.77 -4.69
N VAL A 11 5.13 6.74 -3.96
CA VAL A 11 3.89 7.44 -4.34
C VAL A 11 4.14 8.94 -4.46
N THR A 12 3.27 9.65 -5.18
CA THR A 12 3.40 11.10 -5.33
C THR A 12 2.78 11.84 -4.14
N LYS A 13 3.28 13.05 -3.84
CA LYS A 13 2.68 13.91 -2.81
C LYS A 13 1.22 14.24 -3.12
N GLN A 14 0.88 14.41 -4.40
CA GLN A 14 -0.49 14.64 -4.84
C GLN A 14 -1.38 13.42 -4.54
N TYR A 15 -0.86 12.21 -4.72
CA TYR A 15 -1.57 10.98 -4.37
C TYR A 15 -1.83 10.90 -2.86
N VAL A 16 -0.81 11.15 -2.02
CA VAL A 16 -0.97 11.18 -0.56
C VAL A 16 -2.03 12.21 -0.14
N ARG A 17 -2.03 13.41 -0.73
CA ARG A 17 -2.99 14.47 -0.39
C ARG A 17 -4.45 14.05 -0.57
N VAL A 18 -4.74 13.18 -1.55
CA VAL A 18 -6.10 12.75 -1.88
C VAL A 18 -6.48 11.48 -1.13
N PHE A 19 -5.54 10.56 -0.94
CA PHE A 19 -5.84 9.18 -0.49
C PHE A 19 -5.32 8.84 0.91
N ALA A 20 -4.53 9.71 1.55
CA ALA A 20 -4.10 9.48 2.93
C ALA A 20 -5.24 9.78 3.92
N LEU A 21 -5.23 9.05 5.04
CA LEU A 21 -6.10 9.37 6.17
C LEU A 21 -5.68 10.71 6.81
N PRO A 22 -6.58 11.39 7.52
CA PRO A 22 -6.22 12.56 8.30
C PRO A 22 -5.05 12.23 9.25
N SER A 23 -4.06 13.13 9.30
CA SER A 23 -2.83 12.99 10.10
C SER A 23 -1.85 11.89 9.65
N GLN A 24 -1.91 11.45 8.39
CA GLN A 24 -0.91 10.55 7.79
C GLN A 24 -0.15 11.23 6.65
N ASP A 25 1.18 11.14 6.67
CA ASP A 25 2.06 11.66 5.61
C ASP A 25 2.27 10.67 4.44
N SER A 26 1.55 9.56 4.43
CA SER A 26 1.67 8.50 3.43
C SER A 26 0.41 7.66 3.31
N VAL A 27 0.27 6.92 2.21
CA VAL A 27 -0.90 6.04 1.99
C VAL A 27 -0.68 4.66 2.61
N ARG A 28 -1.74 4.10 3.21
CA ARG A 28 -1.70 2.74 3.76
C ARG A 28 -1.57 1.67 2.70
N CYS A 29 -2.20 1.84 1.54
CA CYS A 29 -2.14 0.91 0.41
C CYS A 29 -2.20 1.72 -0.89
N CYS A 30 -1.33 1.42 -1.86
CA CYS A 30 -1.33 2.05 -3.17
C CYS A 30 -1.96 1.10 -4.21
N PRO A 31 -2.36 1.60 -5.39
CA PRO A 31 -3.09 0.80 -6.37
C PRO A 31 -2.21 -0.28 -7.03
N ASN A 32 -0.89 -0.21 -6.82
CA ASN A 32 0.07 -1.21 -7.30
C ASN A 32 0.47 -2.22 -6.22
N CYS A 33 -0.16 -2.20 -5.04
CA CYS A 33 0.16 -3.18 -4.01
C CYS A 33 -0.50 -4.52 -4.31
N ASP A 34 0.32 -5.50 -4.68
CA ASP A 34 -0.04 -6.92 -4.78
C ASP A 34 0.15 -7.65 -3.43
N ARG A 35 0.03 -6.92 -2.31
CA ARG A 35 0.22 -7.44 -0.96
C ARG A 35 -1.06 -7.30 -0.15
N ILE A 36 -1.43 -8.38 0.53
CA ILE A 36 -2.62 -8.42 1.37
C ILE A 36 -2.24 -7.97 2.79
N ARG A 37 -3.02 -7.01 3.31
CA ARG A 37 -2.90 -6.53 4.68
C ARG A 37 -3.91 -7.28 5.55
N GLU A 38 -3.43 -8.11 6.47
CA GLU A 38 -4.25 -8.85 7.42
C GLU A 38 -3.98 -8.32 8.83
N GLY A 39 -4.85 -7.41 9.28
CA GLY A 39 -4.65 -6.69 10.54
C GLY A 39 -3.37 -5.82 10.52
N THR A 40 -2.41 -6.16 11.38
CA THR A 40 -1.10 -5.48 11.48
C THR A 40 -0.03 -6.08 10.58
N SER A 41 -0.27 -7.24 9.97
CA SER A 41 0.72 -7.95 9.16
C SER A 41 0.51 -7.71 7.67
N VAL A 42 1.61 -7.63 6.93
CA VAL A 42 1.64 -7.53 5.46
C VAL A 42 2.22 -8.84 4.91
N ARG A 43 1.52 -9.46 3.96
CA ARG A 43 2.01 -10.65 3.24
C ARG A 43 1.81 -10.48 1.74
N ASP A 44 2.67 -11.11 0.95
CA ASP A 44 2.47 -11.16 -0.50
C ASP A 44 1.15 -11.88 -0.84
N ALA A 45 0.42 -11.37 -1.83
CA ALA A 45 -0.75 -12.07 -2.32
C ALA A 45 -0.28 -13.43 -2.86
N ARG A 46 -0.83 -14.53 -2.33
CA ARG A 46 -0.57 -15.84 -2.93
C ARG A 46 -1.08 -15.78 -4.36
N SER A 47 -0.19 -15.94 -5.33
CA SER A 47 -0.59 -16.27 -6.70
C SER A 47 -1.39 -17.57 -6.61
N SER A 48 -2.67 -17.53 -6.96
CA SER A 48 -3.49 -18.73 -7.12
C SER A 48 -3.05 -19.42 -8.41
N THR A 49 -1.87 -20.04 -8.39
CA THR A 49 -1.52 -21.05 -9.39
C THR A 49 -2.31 -22.29 -9.00
N GLY A 50 -3.51 -22.42 -9.56
CA GLY A 50 -4.16 -23.72 -9.68
C GLY A 50 -3.27 -24.61 -10.54
N THR A 51 -2.82 -25.72 -9.96
CA THR A 51 -2.29 -26.88 -10.66
C THR A 51 -2.98 -28.09 -10.07
#